data_AF-A0A7Y4UCC8-F1
#
_entry.id   AF-A0A7Y4UCC8-F1
#
_cell.length_a   1.000
_cell.length_b   1.000
_cell.length_c   1.000
_cell.angle_alpha   90.00
_cell.angle_beta   90.00
_cell.angle_gamma   90.00
#
_symmetry.space_group_name_H-M   'P 1'
#
loop_
_entity.id
_entity.type
_entity.pdbx_description
1 polymer ?
#
loop_
_entity_poly.entity_id
_entity_poly.type
_entity_poly.pdbx_seq_one_letter_code
_entity_poly.pdbx_strand_id
1 'polypeptide(L)' 'LNPFPSNLGEVLKSFETVIIPELNMGQLALLIRAKFLVDAVSYSKIQGKPFKVTELVKKIKEHL' A
#
# COMPACT_ATOMS: atom_id res chain seq x y z
N LEU A 1 4.53 2.42 -13.48
CA LEU A 1 3.06 2.47 -13.28
C LEU A 1 2.57 3.84 -13.70
N ASN A 2 2.34 4.04 -14.98
CA ASN A 2 1.66 5.22 -15.52
C ASN A 2 1.23 4.90 -16.96
N PRO A 3 -0.05 5.03 -17.32
CA PRO A 3 -1.19 5.33 -16.43
C PRO A 3 -1.46 4.22 -15.41
N PHE A 4 -2.14 4.57 -14.30
CA PHE A 4 -2.77 3.57 -13.45
C PHE A 4 -4.00 2.99 -14.16
N PRO A 5 -4.43 1.75 -13.84
CA PRO A 5 -5.69 1.21 -14.31
C PRO A 5 -6.86 2.16 -13.99
N SER A 6 -7.79 2.33 -14.93
CA SER A 6 -8.89 3.29 -14.80
C SER A 6 -9.81 2.99 -13.61
N ASN A 7 -9.98 1.71 -13.25
CA ASN A 7 -10.82 1.27 -12.15
C ASN A 7 -10.09 1.18 -10.80
N LEU A 8 -8.80 1.51 -10.73
CA LEU A 8 -8.01 1.32 -9.51
C LEU A 8 -8.60 2.08 -8.31
N GLY A 9 -9.08 3.30 -8.52
CA GLY A 9 -9.69 4.10 -7.45
C GLY A 9 -10.95 3.46 -6.86
N GLU A 10 -11.78 2.83 -7.70
CA GLU A 10 -13.00 2.13 -7.25
C GLU A 10 -12.63 0.89 -6.42
N VAL A 11 -11.68 0.10 -6.92
CA VAL A 11 -11.17 -1.09 -6.22
C VAL A 11 -10.58 -0.71 -4.86
N LEU A 12 -9.78 0.35 -4.78
CA LEU A 12 -9.17 0.76 -3.51
C LEU A 12 -10.22 1.20 -2.48
N LYS A 13 -11.28 1.89 -2.92
CA LYS A 13 -12.36 2.35 -2.06
C LYS A 13 -13.30 1.22 -1.61
N SER A 14 -13.28 0.05 -2.25
CA SER A 14 -14.07 -1.10 -1.82
C SER A 14 -13.47 -1.85 -0.62
N PHE A 15 -12.26 -1.49 -0.19
CA PHE A 15 -11.64 -2.06 1.00
C PHE A 15 -11.67 -1.05 2.15
N GLU A 16 -12.03 -1.53 3.33
CA GLU A 16 -11.97 -0.74 4.58
C GLU A 16 -10.54 -0.31 4.90
N THR A 17 -9.58 -1.21 4.68
CA THR A 17 -8.16 -0.96 4.93
C THR A 17 -7.33 -1.29 3.69
N VAL A 18 -6.49 -0.35 3.26
CA VAL A 18 -5.53 -0.52 2.16
C VAL A 18 -4.12 -0.41 2.71
N ILE A 19 -3.35 -1.50 2.68
CA ILE A 19 -1.94 -1.52 3.11
C ILE A 19 -1.05 -1.63 1.88
N ILE A 20 -0.05 -0.76 1.78
CA ILE A 20 0.92 -0.73 0.67
C ILE A 20 2.30 -1.12 1.21
N PRO A 21 2.72 -2.38 1.05
CA PRO A 21 4.08 -2.78 1.34
C PRO A 21 5.01 -2.33 0.20
N GLU A 22 6.07 -1.59 0.52
CA GLU A 22 7.00 -1.07 -0.48
C GLU A 22 8.45 -1.09 -0.02
N LEU A 23 9.37 -1.44 -0.92
CA LEU A 23 10.81 -1.51 -0.64
C LEU A 23 11.52 -0.17 -0.91
N ASN A 24 10.85 0.93 -0.56
CA ASN A 24 11.27 2.29 -0.83
C ASN A 24 10.82 3.20 0.34
N MET A 25 10.66 4.51 0.09
CA MET A 25 10.32 5.51 1.12
C MET A 25 8.89 6.06 0.95
N GLY A 26 7.90 5.22 0.66
CA GLY A 26 6.52 5.70 0.66
C GLY A 26 5.98 6.15 -0.69
N GLN A 27 6.73 5.96 -1.79
CA GLN A 27 6.41 6.63 -3.06
C GLN A 27 5.07 6.18 -3.64
N LEU A 28 4.74 4.89 -3.58
CA LEU A 28 3.47 4.42 -4.10
C LEU A 28 2.31 4.88 -3.20
N ALA A 29 2.48 4.80 -1.88
CA ALA A 29 1.47 5.29 -0.95
C ALA A 29 1.16 6.78 -1.14
N LEU A 30 2.20 7.60 -1.38
CA LEU A 30 2.03 9.02 -1.71
C LEU A 30 1.18 9.22 -2.97
N LEU A 31 1.49 8.51 -4.05
CA LEU A 31 0.74 8.62 -5.31
C LEU A 31 -0.70 8.15 -5.17
N ILE A 32 -0.95 7.06 -4.44
CA ILE A 32 -2.29 6.53 -4.21
C ILE A 32 -3.13 7.52 -3.41
N ARG A 33 -2.61 8.03 -2.29
CA ARG A 33 -3.29 9.04 -1.47
C ARG A 33 -3.60 10.29 -2.28
N ALA A 34 -2.62 10.81 -3.04
CA ALA A 34 -2.77 12.03 -3.82
C ALA A 34 -3.76 11.90 -4.99
N LYS A 35 -3.78 10.75 -5.67
CA LYS A 35 -4.63 10.54 -6.86
C LYS A 35 -6.04 10.05 -6.53
N PHE A 36 -6.19 9.21 -5.51
CA PHE A 36 -7.46 8.50 -5.25
C PHE A 36 -8.13 8.90 -3.93
N LEU A 37 -7.47 9.73 -3.10
CA LEU A 37 -7.96 10.20 -1.79
C LEU A 37 -8.34 9.04 -0.85
N VAL A 38 -7.58 7.95 -0.94
CA VAL A 38 -7.71 6.78 -0.05
C VAL A 38 -6.65 6.89 1.04
N ASP A 39 -7.05 6.66 2.30
CA ASP A 39 -6.10 6.59 3.42
C ASP A 39 -5.33 5.26 3.43
N ALA A 40 -4.40 5.14 2.49
CA ALA A 40 -3.57 3.95 2.35
C ALA A 40 -2.49 3.91 3.43
N VAL A 41 -2.37 2.83 4.18
CA VAL A 41 -1.33 2.59 5.18
C VAL A 41 -0.03 2.18 4.48
N SER A 42 1.03 2.99 4.57
CA SER A 42 2.34 2.62 4.02
C SER A 42 3.09 1.68 4.97
N TYR A 43 3.64 0.60 4.42
CA TYR A 43 4.56 -0.30 5.11
C TYR A 43 5.88 -0.36 4.33
N SER A 44 6.75 0.60 4.61
CA SER A 44 7.99 0.86 3.85
C SER A 44 9.22 0.18 4.48
N LYS A 45 10.12 -0.37 3.66
CA LYS A 45 11.39 -0.99 4.09
C LYS A 45 12.53 -0.68 3.12
N ILE A 46 13.65 -0.16 3.62
CA ILE A 46 14.82 0.24 2.79
C ILE A 46 15.96 -0.80 2.85
N GLN A 47 15.80 -1.89 3.61
CA GLN A 47 16.87 -2.83 3.95
C GLN A 47 17.36 -3.73 2.80
N GLY A 48 16.94 -3.48 1.54
CA GLY A 48 17.35 -4.25 0.36
C GLY A 48 16.88 -5.72 0.36
N LYS A 49 16.06 -6.13 1.33
CA LYS A 49 15.54 -7.49 1.46
C LYS A 49 14.03 -7.50 1.24
N PRO A 50 13.49 -8.49 0.50
CA PRO A 50 12.05 -8.67 0.35
C PRO A 50 11.32 -8.76 1.69
N PHE A 51 10.01 -8.55 1.65
CA PHE A 51 9.16 -8.81 2.80
C PHE A 51 9.03 -10.32 3.05
N LYS A 52 9.20 -10.73 4.30
CA LYS A 52 8.82 -12.06 4.76
C LYS A 52 7.30 -12.14 4.85
N VAL A 53 6.74 -13.32 4.59
CA VAL A 53 5.29 -13.55 4.78
C VAL A 53 4.88 -13.24 6.22
N THR A 54 5.70 -13.61 7.20
CA THR A 54 5.42 -13.39 8.62
C THR A 54 5.34 -11.91 9.01
N GLU A 55 6.16 -11.04 8.41
CA GLU A 55 6.10 -9.60 8.70
C GLU A 55 4.86 -8.95 8.08
N LEU A 56 4.47 -9.35 6.86
CA LEU A 56 3.23 -8.88 6.25
C LEU A 56 1.99 -9.35 7.01
N VAL A 57 1.93 -10.63 7.38
CA VAL A 57 0.80 -11.18 8.16
C VAL A 57 0.67 -10.46 9.50
N LYS A 58 1.79 -10.21 10.19
CA LYS A 58 1.77 -9.43 11.43
C LYS A 58 1.21 -8.03 11.19
N LYS A 59 1.69 -7.33 10.16
CA LYS A 59 1.25 -5.97 9.86
C LYS A 59 -0.22 -5.91 9.50
N ILE A 60 -0.72 -6.85 8.70
CA ILE A 60 -2.14 -6.93 8.33
C ILE A 60 -3.01 -7.13 9.58
N LYS A 61 -2.59 -7.99 10.52
CA LYS A 61 -3.32 -8.25 11.77
C LYS A 61 -3.38 -7.05 12.73
N GLU A 62 -2.49 -6.08 12.63
CA GLU A 62 -2.55 -4.84 13.43
C GLU A 62 -3.69 -3.90 12.99
N HIS A 63 -4.29 -4.16 11.82
CA HIS A 63 -5.35 -3.35 11.21
C HIS A 63 -6.63 -4.18 10.94
N LEU A 64 -6.75 -5.36 11.54
CA LEU A 64 -7.99 -6.14 11.65
C LEU A 64 -8.60 -5.91 13.04
#